data_AF-A0A0F2QQQ7-F1
#
_entry.id   AF-A0A0F2QQQ7-F1
#
_cell.length_a   1.000
_cell.length_b   1.000
_cell.length_c   1.000
_cell.angle_alpha   90.00
_cell.angle_beta   90.00
_cell.angle_gamma   90.00
#
_symmetry.space_group_name_H-M   'P 1'
#
loop_
_entity.id
_entity.type
_entity.pdbx_description
1 polymer ?
#
loop_
_entity_poly.entity_id
_entity_poly.type
_entity_poly.pdbx_seq_one_letter_code
_entity_poly.pdbx_strand_id
1 'polypeptide(L)'
;MTQFISPLDDTLIRFDAAAALLANREPYATPDAMLEMLVRAAWRGDFNPPCQYEDNDYDHSQRNDPDNWLRIPIEAPPATLTEGQLRLKPHPFEYFEGNCETLLSVMYCMRLLPGDQSAWDDLLNHGNGRMYLHGAQDALTALVRMPLNTYSEAGRAYLAGLFIPRRMLQTWLDQQSSRFKSLFSVNQAANDRPLSEPANDSHGNTAQTKRGRPALGAWPAIASWAVELSEGDPDMPRKELAGRLYERALKEFDMAEVPNETTILRRLAGMLDEREPPMRGDA
;
A
#
# COMPACT_ATOMS: atom_id res chain seq x y z
N MET A 1 -7.91 -22.74 4.69
CA MET A 1 -9.21 -22.40 4.07
C MET A 1 -8.95 -21.43 2.91
N THR A 2 -9.71 -21.48 1.81
CA THR A 2 -9.60 -20.49 0.73
C THR A 2 -10.33 -19.22 1.14
N GLN A 3 -9.67 -18.07 1.03
CA GLN A 3 -10.25 -16.79 1.45
C GLN A 3 -10.20 -15.78 0.31
N PHE A 4 -11.32 -15.09 0.11
CA PHE A 4 -11.37 -13.85 -0.64
C PHE A 4 -10.91 -12.73 0.28
N ILE A 5 -9.81 -12.06 -0.04
CA ILE A 5 -9.35 -10.89 0.70
C ILE A 5 -10.01 -9.67 0.07
N SER A 6 -10.87 -9.01 0.85
CA SER A 6 -11.44 -7.74 0.44
C SER A 6 -10.37 -6.66 0.45
N PRO A 7 -10.32 -5.74 -0.53
CA PRO A 7 -9.46 -4.56 -0.44
C PRO A 7 -9.78 -3.69 0.77
N LEU A 8 -11.02 -3.80 1.30
CA LEU A 8 -11.48 -3.10 2.51
C LEU A 8 -11.18 -3.85 3.81
N ASP A 9 -10.54 -5.03 3.74
CA ASP A 9 -10.12 -5.75 4.93
C ASP A 9 -9.02 -4.95 5.66
N ASP A 10 -9.34 -4.51 6.87
CA ASP A 10 -8.44 -3.71 7.71
C ASP A 10 -7.48 -4.57 8.53
N THR A 11 -7.69 -5.89 8.59
CA THR A 11 -6.86 -6.82 9.36
C THR A 11 -5.58 -7.19 8.61
N LEU A 12 -5.63 -7.16 7.28
CA LEU A 12 -4.53 -7.51 6.37
C LEU A 12 -3.95 -6.25 5.70
N ILE A 13 -2.70 -6.34 5.28
CA ILE A 13 -2.06 -5.33 4.43
C ILE A 13 -1.16 -6.00 3.40
N ARG A 14 -1.13 -5.45 2.19
CA ARG A 14 -0.20 -5.87 1.13
C ARG A 14 1.22 -5.42 1.42
N PHE A 15 2.21 -6.17 0.93
CA PHE A 15 3.62 -5.87 1.12
C PHE A 15 4.03 -4.52 0.50
N ASP A 16 3.56 -4.19 -0.70
CA ASP A 16 3.82 -2.87 -1.31
C ASP A 16 3.22 -1.71 -0.51
N ALA A 17 1.98 -1.85 -0.07
CA ALA A 17 1.31 -0.86 0.78
C ALA A 17 2.03 -0.69 2.13
N ALA A 18 2.40 -1.79 2.79
CA ALA A 18 3.18 -1.76 4.02
C ALA A 18 4.54 -1.09 3.81
N ALA A 19 5.25 -1.43 2.73
CA ALA A 19 6.54 -0.85 2.40
C ALA A 19 6.45 0.66 2.17
N ALA A 20 5.41 1.15 1.47
CA ALA A 20 5.17 2.57 1.27
C ALA A 20 4.89 3.30 2.60
N LEU A 21 4.10 2.70 3.50
CA LEU A 21 3.84 3.26 4.83
C LEU A 21 5.11 3.35 5.69
N LEU A 22 5.97 2.32 5.62
CA LEU A 22 7.24 2.30 6.33
C LEU A 22 8.21 3.34 5.78
N ALA A 23 8.30 3.47 4.45
CA ALA A 23 9.14 4.47 3.80
C ALA A 23 8.74 5.91 4.17
N ASN A 24 7.43 6.19 4.27
CA ASN A 24 6.94 7.50 4.70
C ASN A 24 7.35 7.89 6.13
N ARG A 25 7.69 6.90 6.98
CA ARG A 25 8.13 7.13 8.36
C ARG A 25 9.65 7.22 8.50
N GLU A 26 10.40 6.78 7.50
CA GLU A 26 11.86 6.75 7.51
C GLU A 26 12.44 7.71 6.47
N PRO A 27 13.05 8.85 6.88
CA PRO A 27 13.45 9.95 5.98
C PRO A 27 14.40 9.59 4.84
N TYR A 28 15.04 8.41 4.88
CA TYR A 28 16.03 7.96 3.90
C TYR A 28 15.68 6.60 3.28
N ALA A 29 14.50 6.06 3.59
CA ALA A 29 14.08 4.78 3.04
C ALA A 29 13.23 4.98 1.80
N THR A 30 13.48 4.15 0.79
CA THR A 30 12.58 4.04 -0.36
C THR A 30 11.55 2.94 -0.12
N PRO A 31 10.37 3.01 -0.75
CA PRO A 31 9.41 1.90 -0.75
C PRO A 31 10.05 0.58 -1.19
N ASP A 32 10.92 0.60 -2.21
CA ASP A 32 11.62 -0.60 -2.67
C ASP A 32 12.56 -1.19 -1.62
N ALA A 33 13.29 -0.35 -0.87
CA ALA A 33 14.16 -0.82 0.20
C ALA A 33 13.36 -1.43 1.36
N MET A 34 12.20 -0.84 1.67
CA MET A 34 11.28 -1.38 2.68
C MET A 34 10.63 -2.68 2.22
N LEU A 35 10.26 -2.78 0.94
CA LEU A 35 9.76 -4.01 0.35
C LEU A 35 10.82 -5.11 0.39
N GLU A 36 12.07 -4.78 0.05
CA GLU A 36 13.18 -5.73 0.15
C GLU A 36 13.38 -6.24 1.58
N MET A 37 13.26 -5.36 2.59
CA MET A 37 13.31 -5.76 3.99
C MET A 37 12.20 -6.77 4.34
N LEU A 38 10.96 -6.50 3.93
CA LEU A 38 9.82 -7.39 4.17
C LEU A 38 9.98 -8.74 3.45
N VAL A 39 10.46 -8.73 2.21
CA VAL A 39 10.73 -9.95 1.43
C VAL A 39 11.80 -10.80 2.09
N ARG A 40 12.89 -10.19 2.57
CA ARG A 40 13.95 -10.90 3.31
C ARG A 40 13.42 -11.52 4.61
N ALA A 41 12.56 -10.81 5.33
CA ALA A 41 11.91 -11.32 6.53
C ALA A 41 11.00 -12.52 6.21
N ALA A 42 10.22 -12.43 5.12
CA ALA A 42 9.39 -13.54 4.64
C ALA A 42 10.24 -14.78 4.29
N TRP A 43 11.37 -14.61 3.59
CA TRP A 43 12.27 -15.73 3.28
C TRP A 43 12.96 -16.32 4.50
N ARG A 44 13.29 -15.48 5.50
CA ARG A 44 13.86 -15.95 6.77
C ARG A 44 12.86 -16.78 7.58
N GLY A 45 11.57 -16.65 7.29
CA GLY A 45 10.50 -17.27 8.06
C GLY A 45 10.11 -16.46 9.28
N ASP A 46 10.43 -15.16 9.34
CA ASP A 46 10.05 -14.26 10.44
C ASP A 46 8.51 -14.10 10.56
N PHE A 47 7.78 -14.48 9.50
CA PHE A 47 6.31 -14.48 9.42
C PHE A 47 5.71 -15.89 9.37
N ASN A 48 6.49 -16.90 9.74
CA ASN A 48 5.96 -18.26 9.90
C ASN A 48 5.16 -18.35 11.21
N PRO A 49 4.11 -19.17 11.26
CA PRO A 49 3.40 -19.43 12.50
C PRO A 49 4.32 -20.12 13.52
N PRO A 50 4.05 -19.99 14.83
CA PRO A 50 4.83 -20.64 15.88
C PRO A 50 4.91 -22.17 15.69
N CYS A 51 6.08 -22.73 15.98
CA CYS A 51 6.40 -24.13 15.71
C CYS A 51 5.66 -25.07 16.69
N GLN A 52 5.18 -26.22 16.19
CA GLN A 52 4.36 -27.18 16.95
C GLN A 52 5.12 -27.92 18.07
N TYR A 53 6.44 -27.82 18.08
CA TYR A 53 7.35 -28.64 18.89
C TYR A 53 8.20 -27.83 19.86
N GLU A 54 7.89 -26.55 20.08
CA GLU A 54 8.49 -25.82 21.20
C GLU A 54 7.82 -26.31 22.49
N ASP A 55 8.61 -26.98 23.32
CA ASP A 55 8.29 -27.78 24.52
C ASP A 55 7.63 -27.03 25.70
N ASN A 56 6.97 -25.90 25.45
CA ASN A 56 6.21 -25.16 26.46
C ASN A 56 4.73 -25.25 26.14
N ASP A 57 3.88 -25.25 27.18
CA ASP A 57 2.41 -25.31 27.17
C ASP A 57 1.72 -24.25 26.27
N TYR A 58 2.03 -24.23 24.98
CA TYR A 58 1.51 -23.29 24.01
C TYR A 58 0.19 -23.81 23.47
N ASP A 59 -0.84 -23.05 23.74
CA ASP A 59 -2.18 -23.22 23.22
C ASP A 59 -2.14 -23.41 21.69
N HIS A 60 -2.45 -24.62 21.23
CA HIS A 60 -2.57 -24.97 19.82
C HIS A 60 -3.62 -24.10 19.08
N SER A 61 -4.43 -23.32 19.79
CA SER A 61 -5.33 -22.32 19.22
C SER A 61 -4.61 -21.26 18.37
N GLN A 62 -3.34 -20.93 18.70
CA GLN A 62 -2.60 -19.89 17.96
C GLN A 62 -2.34 -20.27 16.51
N ARG A 63 -2.17 -21.55 16.20
CA ARG A 63 -1.97 -21.99 14.80
C ARG A 63 -3.26 -21.96 13.99
N ASN A 64 -4.40 -22.09 14.65
CA ASN A 64 -5.71 -22.02 14.01
C ASN A 64 -6.18 -20.57 13.84
N ASP A 65 -5.47 -19.61 14.43
CA ASP A 65 -5.77 -18.19 14.27
C ASP A 65 -5.35 -17.72 12.87
N PRO A 66 -6.30 -17.29 12.01
CA PRO A 66 -6.00 -16.79 10.68
C PRO A 66 -5.06 -15.58 10.67
N ASP A 67 -4.94 -14.84 11.78
CA ASP A 67 -4.09 -13.65 11.92
C ASP A 67 -2.60 -13.99 12.13
N ASN A 68 -2.23 -15.28 12.17
CA ASN A 68 -0.86 -15.74 12.36
C ASN A 68 -0.21 -16.30 11.08
N TRP A 69 -0.84 -16.09 9.92
CA TRP A 69 -0.38 -16.65 8.65
C TRP A 69 -0.23 -15.57 7.58
N LEU A 70 0.84 -15.67 6.79
CA LEU A 70 0.91 -14.99 5.51
C LEU A 70 -0.16 -15.53 4.57
N ARG A 71 -0.72 -14.64 3.77
CA ARG A 71 -1.69 -14.97 2.73
C ARG A 71 -0.99 -14.94 1.38
N ILE A 72 -0.78 -16.13 0.82
CA ILE A 72 -0.06 -16.36 -0.43
C ILE A 72 -1.08 -16.51 -1.56
N PRO A 73 -0.99 -15.69 -2.63
CA PRO A 73 -1.86 -15.83 -3.80
C PRO A 73 -1.41 -17.02 -4.64
N ILE A 74 -2.31 -17.97 -4.87
CA ILE A 74 -2.07 -19.13 -5.73
C ILE A 74 -3.11 -19.10 -6.85
N GLU A 75 -2.66 -19.27 -8.09
CA GLU A 75 -3.57 -19.41 -9.23
C GLU A 75 -4.49 -20.61 -8.99
N ALA A 76 -5.80 -20.40 -9.10
CA ALA A 76 -6.78 -21.43 -8.81
C ALA A 76 -6.55 -22.65 -9.70
N PRO A 77 -6.40 -23.87 -9.14
CA PRO A 77 -6.14 -25.06 -9.93
C PRO A 77 -7.24 -25.28 -10.98
N PRO A 78 -6.93 -25.72 -12.21
CA PRO A 78 -7.95 -25.96 -13.23
C PRO A 78 -9.08 -26.89 -12.78
N ALA A 79 -8.80 -27.82 -11.86
CA ALA A 79 -9.79 -28.74 -11.30
C ALA A 79 -10.85 -28.07 -10.41
N THR A 80 -10.57 -26.88 -9.87
CA THR A 80 -11.53 -26.12 -9.03
C THR A 80 -12.33 -25.09 -9.84
N LEU A 81 -11.97 -24.87 -11.11
CA LEU A 81 -12.58 -23.87 -11.97
C LEU A 81 -13.77 -24.43 -12.76
N THR A 82 -14.79 -23.61 -12.93
CA THR A 82 -15.89 -23.88 -13.86
C THR A 82 -15.40 -23.80 -15.31
N GLU A 83 -16.13 -24.41 -16.25
CA GLU A 83 -15.78 -24.37 -17.68
C GLU A 83 -15.68 -22.93 -18.23
N GLY A 84 -16.51 -22.01 -17.72
CA GLY A 84 -16.43 -20.59 -18.06
C GLY A 84 -15.15 -19.92 -17.54
N GLN A 85 -14.72 -20.26 -16.32
CA GLN A 85 -13.50 -19.72 -15.71
C GLN A 85 -12.23 -20.29 -16.35
N LEU A 86 -12.24 -21.55 -16.79
CA LEU A 86 -11.13 -22.16 -17.54
C LEU A 86 -10.83 -21.47 -18.87
N ARG A 87 -11.81 -20.76 -19.42
CA ARG A 87 -11.64 -19.98 -20.66
C ARG A 87 -11.07 -18.59 -20.40
N LEU A 88 -11.02 -18.13 -19.14
CA LEU A 88 -10.44 -16.85 -18.78
C LEU A 88 -8.91 -16.92 -18.82
N LYS A 89 -8.29 -15.86 -19.34
CA LYS A 89 -6.85 -15.65 -19.25
C LYS A 89 -6.59 -14.23 -18.77
N PRO A 90 -5.97 -14.03 -17.60
CA PRO A 90 -5.49 -15.05 -16.64
C PRO A 90 -6.62 -15.75 -15.86
N HIS A 91 -6.31 -16.90 -15.24
CA HIS A 91 -7.22 -17.56 -14.29
C HIS A 91 -7.31 -16.76 -12.97
N PRO A 92 -8.39 -16.93 -12.20
CA PRO A 92 -8.50 -16.27 -10.90
C PRO A 92 -7.47 -16.80 -9.90
N PHE A 93 -7.08 -15.95 -8.95
CA PHE A 93 -6.23 -16.30 -7.83
C PHE A 93 -7.06 -16.48 -6.55
N GLU A 94 -6.61 -17.39 -5.69
CA GLU A 94 -7.13 -17.58 -4.34
C GLU A 94 -6.00 -17.39 -3.32
N TYR A 95 -6.34 -16.93 -2.12
CA TYR A 95 -5.35 -16.71 -1.07
C TYR A 95 -5.34 -17.87 -0.07
N PHE A 96 -4.15 -18.39 0.18
CA PHE A 96 -3.91 -19.51 1.08
C PHE A 96 -2.99 -19.12 2.23
N GLU A 97 -3.23 -19.72 3.39
CA GLU A 97 -2.34 -19.63 4.55
C GLU A 97 -1.05 -20.38 4.23
N GLY A 98 0.08 -19.70 4.33
CA GLY A 98 1.36 -20.29 3.99
C GLY A 98 2.52 -19.73 4.79
N ASN A 99 3.59 -20.53 4.84
CA ASN A 99 4.88 -20.16 5.42
C ASN A 99 5.89 -19.90 4.28
N CYS A 100 7.15 -19.65 4.64
CA CYS A 100 8.22 -19.41 3.67
C CYS A 100 8.46 -20.60 2.70
N GLU A 101 8.24 -21.85 3.13
CA GLU A 101 8.35 -23.03 2.26
C GLU A 101 7.21 -23.11 1.24
N THR A 102 5.98 -22.79 1.65
CA THR A 102 4.84 -22.65 0.73
C THR A 102 5.14 -21.55 -0.29
N LEU A 103 5.65 -20.40 0.15
CA LEU A 103 6.03 -19.31 -0.72
C LEU A 103 7.09 -19.74 -1.75
N LEU A 104 8.12 -20.45 -1.29
CA LEU A 104 9.17 -21.01 -2.15
C LEU A 104 8.59 -21.94 -3.21
N SER A 105 7.75 -22.89 -2.79
CA SER A 105 7.11 -23.86 -3.67
C SER A 105 6.25 -23.19 -4.74
N VAL A 106 5.43 -22.21 -4.36
CA VAL A 106 4.56 -21.49 -5.30
C VAL A 106 5.39 -20.67 -6.29
N MET A 107 6.36 -19.87 -5.80
CA MET A 107 7.21 -19.07 -6.68
C MET A 107 8.05 -19.94 -7.62
N TYR A 108 8.50 -21.12 -7.16
CA TYR A 108 9.19 -22.09 -8.00
C TYR A 108 8.28 -22.65 -9.10
N CYS A 109 7.07 -23.11 -8.76
CA CYS A 109 6.07 -23.58 -9.72
C CYS A 109 5.70 -22.52 -10.77
N MET A 110 5.59 -21.26 -10.34
CA MET A 110 5.26 -20.13 -11.20
C MET A 110 6.46 -19.57 -11.98
N ARG A 111 7.68 -20.13 -11.79
CA ARG A 111 8.93 -19.66 -12.41
C ARG A 111 9.24 -18.19 -12.11
N LEU A 112 9.01 -17.79 -10.86
CA LEU A 112 9.19 -16.42 -10.38
C LEU A 112 10.45 -16.23 -9.53
N LEU A 113 11.21 -17.31 -9.29
CA LEU A 113 12.50 -17.23 -8.59
C LEU A 113 13.55 -16.51 -9.46
N PRO A 114 14.50 -15.79 -8.85
CA PRO A 114 15.52 -15.01 -9.56
C PRO A 114 16.59 -15.93 -10.15
N GLY A 115 17.20 -15.52 -11.27
CA GLY A 115 18.24 -16.31 -11.94
C GLY A 115 17.68 -17.45 -12.81
N ASP A 116 18.49 -18.49 -13.02
CA ASP A 116 18.19 -19.56 -13.98
C ASP A 116 17.29 -20.64 -13.38
N GLN A 117 16.17 -20.93 -14.05
CA GLN A 117 15.22 -21.96 -13.61
C GLN A 117 15.86 -23.34 -13.49
N SER A 118 16.77 -23.72 -14.39
CA SER A 118 17.46 -25.01 -14.33
C SER A 118 18.31 -25.19 -13.09
N ALA A 119 18.93 -24.11 -12.58
CA ALA A 119 19.70 -24.16 -11.35
C ALA A 119 18.78 -24.37 -10.13
N TRP A 120 17.57 -23.80 -10.15
CA TRP A 120 16.55 -24.10 -9.15
C TRP A 120 16.02 -25.51 -9.26
N ASP A 121 15.83 -26.03 -10.47
CA ASP A 121 15.43 -27.42 -10.69
C ASP A 121 16.48 -28.37 -10.10
N ASP A 122 17.77 -28.12 -10.31
CA ASP A 122 18.86 -28.93 -9.74
C ASP A 122 18.89 -28.86 -8.20
N LEU A 123 18.64 -27.67 -7.63
CA LEU A 123 18.64 -27.43 -6.18
C LEU A 123 17.40 -28.00 -5.47
N LEU A 124 16.24 -27.97 -6.12
CA LEU A 124 14.94 -28.27 -5.50
C LEU A 124 14.36 -29.62 -5.93
N ASN A 125 14.67 -30.13 -7.13
CA ASN A 125 14.21 -31.43 -7.62
C ASN A 125 15.31 -32.50 -7.54
N HIS A 126 15.34 -33.28 -6.45
CA HIS A 126 16.07 -34.53 -6.44
C HIS A 126 15.19 -35.71 -6.88
N GLY A 127 15.02 -35.86 -8.20
CA GLY A 127 14.84 -37.13 -8.94
C GLY A 127 13.70 -38.10 -8.61
N ASN A 128 12.99 -37.99 -7.48
CA ASN A 128 12.09 -39.02 -6.97
C ASN A 128 10.60 -38.68 -7.15
N GLY A 129 10.27 -37.68 -7.96
CA GLY A 129 8.88 -37.33 -8.32
C GLY A 129 8.01 -36.84 -7.17
N ARG A 130 8.58 -36.69 -5.96
CA ARG A 130 7.94 -36.03 -4.82
C ARG A 130 8.62 -34.69 -4.62
N MET A 131 7.85 -33.61 -4.66
CA MET A 131 8.25 -32.25 -4.25
C MET A 131 8.52 -32.21 -2.74
N TYR A 132 9.51 -32.97 -2.27
CA TYR A 132 10.17 -32.64 -1.02
C TYR A 132 11.35 -31.77 -1.44
N LEU A 133 11.23 -30.46 -1.19
CA LEU A 133 12.26 -29.48 -1.43
C LEU A 133 13.47 -29.81 -0.52
N HIS A 134 14.24 -30.85 -0.87
CA HIS A 134 15.33 -31.36 -0.04
C HIS A 134 16.44 -30.33 0.12
N GLY A 135 16.56 -29.38 -0.82
CA GLY A 135 17.38 -28.17 -0.73
C GLY A 135 16.63 -26.91 -0.31
N ALA A 136 15.41 -26.99 0.26
CA ALA A 136 14.64 -25.80 0.67
C ALA A 136 15.44 -24.90 1.60
N GLN A 137 16.14 -25.48 2.57
CA GLN A 137 16.91 -24.68 3.53
C GLN A 137 18.04 -23.90 2.83
N ASP A 138 18.74 -24.52 1.89
CA ASP A 138 19.80 -23.88 1.11
C ASP A 138 19.21 -22.82 0.17
N ALA A 139 18.08 -23.11 -0.46
CA ALA A 139 17.33 -22.18 -1.30
C ALA A 139 16.87 -20.95 -0.51
N LEU A 140 16.26 -21.14 0.66
CA LEU A 140 15.84 -20.05 1.54
C LEU A 140 17.05 -19.22 2.01
N THR A 141 18.15 -19.88 2.37
CA THR A 141 19.40 -19.21 2.77
C THR A 141 19.95 -18.34 1.64
N ALA A 142 19.89 -18.82 0.39
CA ALA A 142 20.28 -18.05 -0.77
C ALA A 142 19.34 -16.87 -1.00
N LEU A 143 18.02 -17.09 -0.99
CA LEU A 143 16.99 -16.07 -1.25
C LEU A 143 17.03 -14.90 -0.24
N VAL A 144 17.30 -15.16 1.04
CA VAL A 144 17.47 -14.11 2.08
C VAL A 144 18.60 -13.12 1.73
N ARG A 145 19.60 -13.57 0.96
CA ARG A 145 20.77 -12.76 0.59
C ARG A 145 20.63 -12.09 -0.79
N MET A 146 19.63 -12.49 -1.57
CA MET A 146 19.43 -11.94 -2.91
C MET A 146 18.74 -10.56 -2.81
N PRO A 147 19.31 -9.51 -3.45
CA PRO A 147 18.64 -8.22 -3.55
C PRO A 147 17.33 -8.31 -4.34
N LEU A 148 16.36 -7.44 -4.07
CA LEU A 148 15.06 -7.48 -4.74
C LEU A 148 15.16 -7.24 -6.25
N ASN A 149 16.18 -6.50 -6.70
CA ASN A 149 16.39 -6.18 -8.11
C ASN A 149 16.84 -7.36 -8.98
N THR A 150 17.22 -8.50 -8.38
CA THR A 150 17.60 -9.73 -9.13
C THR A 150 16.38 -10.50 -9.63
N TYR A 151 15.21 -10.26 -9.03
CA TYR A 151 13.95 -10.85 -9.46
C TYR A 151 13.48 -10.19 -10.76
N SER A 152 12.77 -10.97 -11.58
CA SER A 152 12.04 -10.42 -12.72
C SER A 152 10.95 -9.43 -12.26
N GLU A 153 10.44 -8.60 -13.16
CA GLU A 153 9.33 -7.70 -12.85
C GLU A 153 8.11 -8.46 -12.32
N ALA A 154 7.77 -9.60 -12.93
CA ALA A 154 6.70 -10.48 -12.47
C ALA A 154 6.96 -11.04 -11.06
N GLY A 155 8.20 -11.44 -10.77
CA GLY A 155 8.58 -11.94 -9.45
C GLY A 155 8.48 -10.86 -8.37
N ARG A 156 8.92 -9.63 -8.67
CA ARG A 156 8.78 -8.48 -7.77
C ARG A 156 7.30 -8.12 -7.54
N ALA A 157 6.50 -8.09 -8.60
CA ALA A 157 5.07 -7.82 -8.49
C ALA A 157 4.34 -8.89 -7.65
N TYR A 158 4.73 -10.16 -7.78
CA TYR A 158 4.19 -11.24 -6.96
C TYR A 158 4.54 -11.06 -5.48
N LEU A 159 5.81 -10.77 -5.16
CA LEU A 159 6.26 -10.50 -3.78
C LEU A 159 5.57 -9.27 -3.18
N ALA A 160 5.40 -8.20 -3.96
CA ALA A 160 4.64 -7.02 -3.58
C ALA A 160 3.16 -7.31 -3.28
N GLY A 161 2.59 -8.32 -3.94
CA GLY A 161 1.20 -8.76 -3.80
C GLY A 161 0.92 -9.68 -2.62
N LEU A 162 1.94 -10.05 -1.82
CA LEU A 162 1.72 -10.84 -0.61
C LEU A 162 0.95 -10.04 0.43
N PHE A 163 0.06 -10.71 1.17
CA PHE A 163 -0.70 -10.10 2.25
C PHE A 163 -0.22 -10.62 3.61
N ILE A 164 -0.08 -9.71 4.56
CA ILE A 164 0.31 -9.98 5.94
C ILE A 164 -0.70 -9.41 6.92
N PRO A 165 -1.11 -10.18 7.95
CA PRO A 165 -1.84 -9.64 9.10
C PRO A 165 -1.10 -8.46 9.74
N ARG A 166 -1.80 -7.35 9.89
CA ARG A 166 -1.25 -6.12 10.48
C ARG A 166 -0.72 -6.33 11.89
N ARG A 167 -1.40 -7.16 12.68
CA ARG A 167 -0.96 -7.56 14.03
C ARG A 167 0.40 -8.24 13.97
N MET A 168 0.57 -9.22 13.07
CA MET A 168 1.84 -9.94 12.91
C MET A 168 2.95 -9.01 12.44
N LEU A 169 2.66 -8.16 11.45
CA LEU A 169 3.62 -7.16 10.97
C LEU A 169 4.04 -6.18 12.09
N GLN A 170 3.08 -5.69 12.89
CA GLN A 170 3.37 -4.79 14.00
C GLN A 170 4.25 -5.45 15.06
N THR A 171 3.92 -6.67 15.48
CA THR A 171 4.73 -7.43 16.46
C THR A 171 6.16 -7.61 15.98
N TRP A 172 6.36 -7.91 14.69
CA TRP A 172 7.69 -8.02 14.12
C TRP A 172 8.41 -6.66 14.07
N LEU A 173 7.74 -5.59 13.63
CA LEU A 173 8.31 -4.24 13.58
C LEU A 173 8.74 -3.71 14.95
N ASP A 174 7.96 -4.01 16.00
CA ASP A 174 8.27 -3.62 17.38
C ASP A 174 9.58 -4.25 17.88
N GLN A 175 9.97 -5.41 17.35
CA GLN A 175 11.24 -6.07 17.63
C GLN A 175 12.41 -5.45 16.83
N GLN A 176 12.14 -4.88 15.65
CA GLN A 176 13.19 -4.33 14.78
C GLN A 176 13.57 -2.90 15.16
N SER A 177 12.62 -2.05 15.49
CA SER A 177 12.88 -0.63 15.74
C SER A 177 11.79 0.05 16.57
N SER A 178 12.20 0.93 17.47
CA SER A 178 11.28 1.78 18.22
C SER A 178 10.53 2.80 17.36
N ARG A 179 11.02 3.06 16.13
CA ARG A 179 10.42 4.06 15.21
C ARG A 179 9.11 3.62 14.58
N PHE A 180 8.87 2.31 14.49
CA PHE A 180 7.65 1.73 13.92
C PHE A 180 6.62 1.31 14.98
N LYS A 181 6.83 1.72 16.23
CA LYS A 181 5.92 1.40 17.32
C LYS A 181 4.52 1.88 17.03
N SER A 182 3.56 0.96 17.19
CA SER A 182 2.13 1.21 17.10
C SER A 182 1.66 1.77 15.75
N LEU A 183 2.38 1.48 14.66
CA LEU A 183 2.04 1.94 13.32
C LEU A 183 0.72 1.36 12.80
N PHE A 184 0.44 0.11 13.17
CA PHE A 184 -0.78 -0.62 12.84
C PHE A 184 -1.62 -0.99 14.07
N SER A 185 -1.24 -0.54 15.26
CA SER A 185 -2.03 -0.77 16.47
C SER A 185 -3.29 0.09 16.42
N VAL A 186 -4.42 -0.54 16.10
CA VAL A 186 -5.73 0.03 16.34
C VAL A 186 -5.94 0.05 17.86
N ASN A 187 -5.74 1.20 18.50
CA ASN A 187 -6.22 1.38 19.86
C ASN A 187 -7.74 1.18 19.84
N GLN A 188 -8.20 0.06 20.41
CA GLN A 188 -9.56 -0.06 20.93
C GLN A 188 -9.70 0.87 22.16
N ALA A 189 -9.67 2.19 21.94
CA ALA A 189 -10.12 3.20 22.89
C ALA A 189 -10.12 4.59 22.24
N ALA A 190 -11.31 5.21 22.23
CA ALA A 190 -11.56 6.65 22.16
C ALA A 190 -11.39 7.37 20.80
N ASN A 191 -12.56 7.81 20.29
CA ASN A 191 -12.88 9.07 19.61
C ASN A 191 -11.82 9.78 18.74
N ASP A 192 -12.33 10.16 17.56
CA ASP A 192 -11.85 11.15 16.58
C ASP A 192 -11.00 10.68 15.39
N ARG A 193 -11.69 10.78 14.24
CA ARG A 193 -11.29 10.64 12.82
C ARG A 193 -11.15 9.21 12.28
N PRO A 194 -12.10 8.74 11.46
CA PRO A 194 -11.90 7.51 10.71
C PRO A 194 -10.80 7.77 9.68
N LEU A 195 -9.67 7.08 9.82
CA LEU A 195 -8.76 6.81 8.70
C LEU A 195 -9.49 5.86 7.74
N SER A 196 -10.43 6.41 6.98
CA SER A 196 -11.11 5.70 5.90
C SER A 196 -10.29 5.86 4.62
N GLU A 197 -9.09 5.28 4.61
CA GLU A 197 -8.39 4.96 3.36
C GLU A 197 -8.04 3.47 3.39
N PRO A 198 -8.63 2.65 2.50
CA PRO A 198 -8.28 1.25 2.40
C PRO A 198 -6.83 1.11 1.96
N ALA A 199 -5.98 0.53 2.81
CA ALA A 199 -4.54 0.45 2.57
C ALA A 199 -4.16 -0.45 1.39
N ASN A 200 -5.06 -1.33 0.94
CA ASN A 200 -4.76 -2.35 -0.07
C ASN A 200 -4.83 -1.85 -1.52
N ASP A 201 -5.29 -0.61 -1.73
CA ASP A 201 -5.47 -0.01 -3.06
C ASP A 201 -4.20 0.66 -3.62
N SER A 202 -3.05 0.49 -2.96
CA SER A 202 -1.77 1.02 -3.43
C SER A 202 -1.16 0.14 -4.54
N HIS A 203 -1.90 -0.14 -5.60
CA HIS A 203 -1.27 -0.64 -6.82
C HIS A 203 -0.38 0.46 -7.39
N GLY A 204 0.91 0.14 -7.57
CA GLY A 204 1.85 1.02 -8.27
C GLY A 204 1.27 1.47 -9.61
N ASN A 205 0.90 2.75 -9.69
CA ASN A 205 0.68 3.42 -10.95
C ASN A 205 0.88 4.93 -10.78
N THR A 206 1.95 5.41 -11.42
CA THR A 206 1.99 6.66 -12.19
C THR A 206 1.17 7.82 -11.63
N ALA A 207 1.85 8.77 -10.98
CA ALA A 207 1.44 10.17 -10.80
C ALA A 207 -0.05 10.47 -11.10
N GLN A 208 -0.97 9.95 -10.28
CA GLN A 208 -2.38 10.26 -10.46
C GLN A 208 -2.64 11.63 -9.84
N THR A 209 -2.62 12.61 -10.74
CA THR A 209 -3.28 13.90 -10.58
C THR A 209 -4.67 13.69 -9.99
N LYS A 210 -4.87 14.22 -8.77
CA LYS A 210 -6.14 14.25 -8.04
C LYS A 210 -7.29 14.53 -8.99
N ARG A 211 -8.24 13.60 -9.13
CA ARG A 211 -9.54 13.83 -9.77
C ARG A 211 -10.37 14.80 -8.90
N GLY A 212 -10.06 16.07 -9.01
CA GLY A 212 -11.05 17.15 -8.99
C GLY A 212 -11.28 17.62 -10.42
N ARG A 213 -12.40 18.29 -10.69
CA ARG A 213 -12.61 19.04 -11.94
C ARG A 213 -11.31 19.82 -12.24
N PRO A 214 -10.73 19.73 -13.45
CA PRO A 214 -9.43 20.34 -13.74
C PRO A 214 -9.43 21.78 -13.21
N ALA A 215 -8.47 22.08 -12.34
CA ALA A 215 -8.28 23.44 -11.88
C ALA A 215 -7.97 24.25 -13.14
N LEU A 216 -8.85 25.18 -13.48
CA LEU A 216 -8.65 26.09 -14.58
C LEU A 216 -7.29 26.78 -14.39
N GLY A 217 -6.48 26.85 -15.44
CA GLY A 217 -5.07 27.28 -15.36
C GLY A 217 -4.88 28.64 -14.70
N ALA A 218 -5.86 29.54 -14.82
CA ALA A 218 -5.84 30.85 -14.20
C ALA A 218 -6.03 30.84 -12.66
N TRP A 219 -6.44 29.73 -12.05
CA TRP A 219 -6.87 29.69 -10.64
C TRP A 219 -5.76 30.03 -9.62
N PRO A 220 -4.52 29.51 -9.76
CA PRO A 220 -3.43 29.88 -8.85
C PRO A 220 -3.09 31.37 -8.93
N ALA A 221 -3.12 31.98 -10.12
CA ALA A 221 -2.85 33.41 -10.32
C ALA A 221 -3.98 34.29 -9.75
N ILE A 222 -5.25 33.88 -9.94
CA ILE A 222 -6.40 34.57 -9.35
C ILE A 222 -6.33 34.56 -7.82
N ALA A 223 -5.89 33.44 -7.21
CA ALA A 223 -5.74 33.34 -5.76
C ALA A 223 -4.66 34.28 -5.21
N SER A 224 -3.50 34.38 -5.86
CA SER A 224 -2.44 35.31 -5.44
C SER A 224 -2.88 36.77 -5.60
N TRP A 225 -3.53 37.11 -6.72
CA TRP A 225 -4.02 38.47 -6.93
C TRP A 225 -5.15 38.87 -5.98
N ALA A 226 -5.98 37.90 -5.56
CA ALA A 226 -7.05 38.15 -4.60
C ALA A 226 -6.49 38.61 -3.24
N VAL A 227 -5.38 38.01 -2.80
CA VAL A 227 -4.68 38.40 -1.57
C VAL A 227 -4.03 39.78 -1.75
N GLU A 228 -3.27 39.99 -2.83
CA GLU A 228 -2.60 41.28 -3.12
C GLU A 228 -3.58 42.46 -3.21
N LEU A 229 -4.72 42.28 -3.91
CA LEU A 229 -5.74 43.31 -4.06
C LEU A 229 -6.52 43.54 -2.76
N SER A 230 -6.76 42.50 -1.96
CA SER A 230 -7.42 42.63 -0.67
C SER A 230 -6.53 43.27 0.39
N GLU A 231 -5.21 43.12 0.30
CA GLU A 231 -4.25 43.82 1.18
C GLU A 231 -4.10 45.30 0.79
N GLY A 232 -4.17 45.61 -0.51
CA GLY A 232 -4.09 46.99 -1.02
C GLY A 232 -5.35 47.83 -0.82
N ASP A 233 -6.53 47.20 -0.77
CA ASP A 233 -7.82 47.86 -0.54
C ASP A 233 -8.78 46.95 0.26
N PRO A 234 -8.66 46.92 1.59
CA PRO A 234 -9.39 45.98 2.46
C PRO A 234 -10.90 46.17 2.49
N ASP A 235 -11.39 47.37 2.14
CA ASP A 235 -12.81 47.72 2.15
C ASP A 235 -13.49 47.47 0.79
N MET A 236 -12.75 46.98 -0.21
CA MET A 236 -13.28 46.71 -1.54
C MET A 236 -14.42 45.67 -1.48
N PRO A 237 -15.61 45.99 -2.05
CA PRO A 237 -16.70 45.02 -2.11
C PRO A 237 -16.27 43.74 -2.83
N ARG A 238 -16.53 42.57 -2.24
CA ARG A 238 -16.12 41.26 -2.79
C ARG A 238 -16.56 41.03 -4.24
N LYS A 239 -17.70 41.61 -4.63
CA LYS A 239 -18.20 41.57 -6.01
C LYS A 239 -17.33 42.39 -6.96
N GLU A 240 -16.89 43.57 -6.54
CA GLU A 240 -15.96 44.41 -7.31
C GLU A 240 -14.57 43.75 -7.41
N LEU A 241 -14.10 43.14 -6.31
CA LEU A 241 -12.86 42.36 -6.30
C LEU A 241 -12.92 41.17 -7.28
N ALA A 242 -14.01 40.41 -7.29
CA ALA A 242 -14.22 39.30 -8.23
C ALA A 242 -14.23 39.78 -9.70
N GLY A 243 -14.87 40.91 -9.98
CA GLY A 243 -14.88 41.52 -11.32
C GLY A 243 -13.48 41.91 -11.80
N ARG A 244 -12.68 42.58 -10.96
CA ARG A 244 -11.30 42.96 -11.30
C ARG A 244 -10.39 41.76 -11.52
N LEU A 245 -10.56 40.70 -10.72
CA LEU A 245 -9.82 39.44 -10.89
C LEU A 245 -10.19 38.72 -12.19
N TYR A 246 -11.47 38.74 -12.57
CA TYR A 246 -11.95 38.16 -13.82
C TYR A 246 -11.40 38.93 -15.04
N GLU A 247 -11.48 40.26 -15.03
CA GLU A 247 -10.93 41.10 -16.10
C GLU A 247 -9.42 40.98 -16.24
N ARG A 248 -8.70 40.84 -15.12
CA ARG A 248 -7.26 40.60 -15.13
C ARG A 248 -6.92 39.21 -15.68
N ALA A 249 -7.68 38.18 -15.29
CA ALA A 249 -7.48 36.82 -15.79
C ALA A 249 -7.73 36.70 -17.31
N LEU A 250 -8.73 37.41 -17.85
CA LEU A 250 -8.99 37.43 -19.30
C LEU A 250 -7.90 38.13 -20.13
N LYS A 251 -7.02 38.94 -19.50
CA LYS A 251 -5.88 39.57 -20.19
C LYS A 251 -4.67 38.65 -20.28
N GLU A 252 -4.55 37.70 -19.35
CA GLU A 252 -3.35 36.85 -19.20
C GLU A 252 -3.59 35.38 -19.61
N PHE A 253 -4.85 34.93 -19.63
CA PHE A 253 -5.21 33.54 -19.91
C PHE A 253 -6.28 33.45 -21.01
N ASP A 254 -6.30 32.31 -21.70
CA ASP A 254 -7.35 32.00 -22.66
C ASP A 254 -8.71 31.91 -21.97
N MET A 255 -9.76 32.37 -22.64
CA MET A 255 -11.13 32.40 -22.09
C MET A 255 -11.62 31.02 -21.58
N ALA A 256 -11.13 29.93 -22.17
CA ALA A 256 -11.44 28.56 -21.76
C ALA A 256 -10.79 28.16 -20.41
N GLU A 257 -9.76 28.90 -19.98
CA GLU A 257 -8.99 28.68 -18.76
C GLU A 257 -9.33 29.68 -17.65
N VAL A 258 -10.27 30.61 -17.90
CA VAL A 258 -10.71 31.61 -16.92
C VAL A 258 -12.05 31.18 -16.31
N PRO A 259 -12.13 31.00 -14.98
CA PRO A 259 -13.39 30.75 -14.30
C PRO A 259 -14.31 31.97 -14.42
N ASN A 260 -15.62 31.74 -14.51
CA ASN A 260 -16.57 32.85 -14.51
C ASN A 260 -16.51 33.67 -13.21
N GLU A 261 -16.90 34.94 -13.30
CA GLU A 261 -16.89 35.89 -12.19
C GLU A 261 -17.66 35.36 -10.95
N THR A 262 -18.77 34.65 -11.16
CA THR A 262 -19.55 34.04 -10.08
C THR A 262 -18.84 32.88 -9.37
N THR A 263 -18.00 32.11 -10.08
CA THR A 263 -17.15 31.06 -9.47
C THR A 263 -16.01 31.69 -8.68
N ILE A 264 -15.43 32.80 -9.18
CA ILE A 264 -14.43 33.58 -8.45
C ILE A 264 -15.05 34.10 -7.15
N LEU A 265 -16.19 34.78 -7.24
CA LEU A 265 -16.90 35.34 -6.10
C LEU A 265 -17.23 34.29 -5.02
N ARG A 266 -17.71 33.12 -5.42
CA ARG A 266 -18.06 32.03 -4.48
C ARG A 266 -16.83 31.54 -3.70
N ARG A 267 -15.65 31.51 -4.33
CA ARG A 267 -14.44 30.99 -3.71
C ARG A 267 -13.60 32.05 -2.98
N LEU A 268 -13.84 33.34 -3.23
CA LEU A 268 -13.21 34.44 -2.48
C LEU A 268 -13.46 34.33 -0.97
N ALA A 269 -14.65 33.87 -0.55
CA ALA A 269 -14.97 33.70 0.86
C ALA A 269 -14.03 32.69 1.56
N GLY A 270 -13.66 31.60 0.88
CA GLY A 270 -12.73 30.61 1.42
C GLY A 270 -11.24 30.98 1.28
N MET A 271 -10.92 32.03 0.51
CA MET A 271 -9.54 32.49 0.30
C MET A 271 -9.16 33.62 1.27
N LEU A 272 -10.15 34.38 1.75
CA LEU A 272 -9.93 35.53 2.63
C LEU A 272 -10.23 35.23 4.10
N ASP A 273 -10.96 34.14 4.41
CA ASP A 273 -11.23 33.72 5.79
C ASP A 273 -10.16 32.72 6.29
N GLU A 274 -8.94 33.23 6.52
CA GLU A 274 -7.98 32.64 7.47
C GLU A 274 -7.98 33.46 8.78
N ARG A 275 -9.12 33.49 9.47
CA ARG A 275 -9.20 33.95 10.87
C ARG A 275 -9.61 32.77 11.76
N GLU A 276 -8.70 32.40 12.65
CA GLU A 276 -8.90 31.44 13.74
C GLU A 276 -10.27 31.60 14.42
N PRO A 277 -10.95 30.50 14.80
CA PRO A 277 -12.08 30.60 15.70
C PRO A 277 -11.60 31.12 17.07
N PRO A 278 -12.33 32.03 17.74
CA PRO A 278 -11.92 32.52 19.03
C PRO A 278 -11.94 31.37 20.04
N MET A 279 -10.81 31.20 20.72
CA MET A 279 -10.70 30.51 22.00
C MET A 279 -11.88 30.94 22.90
N ARG A 280 -12.79 30.02 23.18
CA ARG A 280 -13.76 30.20 24.28
C ARG A 280 -13.00 30.05 25.58
N GLY A 281 -12.58 31.20 26.11
CA GLY A 281 -12.21 31.35 27.51
C GLY A 281 -13.42 31.24 28.42
N ASP A 282 -13.14 30.83 29.65
CA ASP A 282 -14.05 30.67 30.77
C ASP A 282 -14.91 31.91 31.05
N ALA A 283 -16.20 31.66 31.31
CA ALA A 283 -17.06 32.43 32.21
C ALA A 283 -18.27 31.58 32.60
#